data_AF-A0A958Z6J2-F1
#
_entry.id   AF-A0A958Z6J2-F1
#
_cell.length_a   1.000
_cell.length_b   1.000
_cell.length_c   1.000
_cell.angle_alpha   90.00
_cell.angle_beta   90.00
_cell.angle_gamma   90.00
#
_symmetry.space_group_name_H-M   'P 1'
#
loop_
_entity.id
_entity.type
_entity.pdbx_description
1 polymer ?
#
loop_
_entity_poly.entity_id
_entity_poly.type
_entity_poly.pdbx_seq_one_letter_code
_entity_poly.pdbx_strand_id
1 'polypeptide(L)'
;MPEKQKQSTALVWFTKDLRLRDNHSLLQTLAENERTVAAYCFDPRHFAETKYGFKKTEKFRAKFLIETVENLRKNLQSYNITLLVFHEKPEVIFSKIVKKYKIDTIYCQREWTSEEVSVSQKIKAALPDCNFIETYDQFLFHPAEIPFSHFSEIPEVFTDFRKRVEAKAEVRKCAEYPKVQPESNLVEHSTEIPGLTDLGLADFEIDARSAFPFQGGEEAAEERLQHYFWKTQNL
;
A
#
# COMPACT_ATOMS: atom_id res chain seq x y z
N MET A 1 18.74 -19.36 -28.55
CA MET A 1 18.20 -18.11 -29.12
C MET A 1 17.89 -17.22 -27.92
N PRO A 2 18.39 -15.98 -27.82
CA PRO A 2 17.98 -15.13 -26.71
C PRO A 2 16.48 -14.87 -26.88
N GLU A 3 15.69 -15.26 -25.89
CA GLU A 3 14.29 -14.89 -25.79
C GLU A 3 14.22 -13.36 -25.94
N LYS A 4 13.43 -12.88 -26.89
CA LYS A 4 13.12 -11.46 -26.98
C LYS A 4 12.48 -11.09 -25.65
N GLN A 5 13.24 -10.42 -24.79
CA GLN A 5 12.75 -9.78 -23.58
C GLN A 5 11.58 -8.89 -24.01
N LYS A 6 10.38 -9.33 -23.65
CA LYS A 6 9.17 -8.58 -23.90
C LYS A 6 9.26 -7.42 -22.92
N GLN A 7 9.33 -6.19 -23.43
CA GLN A 7 9.24 -4.96 -22.65
C GLN A 7 7.95 -4.99 -21.80
N SER A 8 8.02 -5.56 -20.60
CA SER A 8 6.90 -5.67 -19.68
C SER A 8 6.86 -4.42 -18.82
N THR A 9 5.69 -3.77 -18.81
CA THR A 9 5.41 -2.69 -17.86
C THR A 9 4.45 -3.25 -16.84
N ALA A 10 4.79 -3.13 -15.56
CA ALA A 10 3.94 -3.55 -14.47
C ALA A 10 3.49 -2.35 -13.63
N LEU A 11 2.36 -2.55 -12.96
CA LEU A 11 1.83 -1.62 -12.00
C LEU A 11 1.98 -2.19 -10.60
N VAL A 12 2.60 -1.45 -9.69
CA VAL A 12 2.46 -1.70 -8.25
C VAL A 12 1.33 -0.81 -7.71
N TRP A 13 0.25 -1.45 -7.26
CA TRP A 13 -0.91 -0.78 -6.69
C TRP A 13 -0.81 -0.76 -5.16
N PHE A 14 -0.53 0.43 -4.64
CA PHE A 14 -0.49 0.69 -3.22
C PHE A 14 -1.90 0.89 -2.64
N THR A 15 -2.14 0.30 -1.48
CA THR A 15 -3.39 0.45 -0.70
C THR A 15 -3.08 0.90 0.73
N LYS A 16 -2.85 -0.04 1.64
CA LYS A 16 -2.54 0.20 3.07
C LYS A 16 -1.05 -0.02 3.37
N ASP A 17 -0.26 -0.32 2.34
CA ASP A 17 1.15 -0.69 2.36
C ASP A 17 2.07 0.45 1.88
N LEU A 18 1.77 1.69 2.30
CA LEU A 18 2.40 2.93 1.82
C LEU A 18 3.85 3.13 2.32
N ARG A 19 4.74 2.20 1.98
CA ARG A 19 6.15 2.16 2.37
C ARG A 19 7.00 1.48 1.30
N LEU A 20 8.29 1.80 1.25
CA LEU A 20 9.25 1.09 0.41
C LEU A 20 9.89 -0.09 1.15
N ARG A 21 10.14 0.07 2.46
CA ARG A 21 10.78 -0.96 3.27
C ARG A 21 9.87 -2.17 3.45
N ASP A 22 10.44 -3.36 3.26
CA ASP A 22 9.74 -4.62 3.51
C ASP A 22 8.38 -4.69 2.77
N ASN A 23 8.36 -4.25 1.51
CA ASN A 23 7.18 -4.30 0.64
C ASN A 23 7.44 -5.32 -0.48
N HIS A 24 6.88 -6.52 -0.32
CA HIS A 24 7.13 -7.62 -1.26
C HIS A 24 6.48 -7.37 -2.62
N SER A 25 5.31 -6.74 -2.66
CA SER A 25 4.66 -6.34 -3.92
C SER A 25 5.56 -5.43 -4.75
N LEU A 26 6.14 -4.40 -4.15
CA LEU A 26 7.08 -3.48 -4.82
C LEU A 26 8.34 -4.21 -5.30
N LEU A 27 8.97 -4.99 -4.42
CA LEU A 27 10.21 -5.69 -4.74
C LEU A 27 10.02 -6.70 -5.87
N GLN A 28 8.93 -7.46 -5.84
CA GLN A 28 8.60 -8.43 -6.88
C GLN A 28 8.32 -7.73 -8.21
N THR A 29 7.57 -6.62 -8.19
CA THR A 29 7.31 -5.82 -9.40
C THR A 29 8.61 -5.39 -10.07
N LEU A 30 9.57 -4.86 -9.28
CA LEU A 30 10.86 -4.37 -9.76
C LEU A 30 11.80 -5.49 -10.24
N ALA A 31 11.68 -6.69 -9.67
CA ALA A 31 12.52 -7.83 -10.04
C ALA A 31 12.08 -8.52 -11.34
N GLU A 32 10.77 -8.51 -11.62
CA GLU A 32 10.17 -9.30 -12.69
C GLU A 32 9.83 -8.47 -13.95
N ASN A 33 9.99 -7.14 -13.91
CA ASN A 33 9.53 -6.26 -14.98
C ASN A 33 10.58 -5.22 -15.38
N GLU A 34 10.58 -4.85 -16.67
CA GLU A 34 11.53 -3.85 -17.19
C GLU A 34 11.17 -2.43 -16.77
N ARG A 35 9.87 -2.14 -16.65
CA ARG A 35 9.37 -0.84 -16.18
C ARG A 35 8.30 -1.03 -15.11
N THR A 36 8.42 -0.27 -14.04
CA THR A 36 7.49 -0.25 -12.91
C THR A 36 6.87 1.13 -12.76
N VAL A 37 5.55 1.18 -12.79
CA VAL A 37 4.75 2.36 -12.46
C VAL A 37 4.03 2.09 -11.15
N ALA A 38 4.01 3.04 -10.22
CA ALA A 38 3.24 2.93 -9.00
C ALA A 38 1.90 3.68 -9.13
N ALA A 39 0.86 3.20 -8.47
CA ALA A 39 -0.41 3.91 -8.36
C ALA A 39 -1.00 3.89 -6.96
N TYR A 40 -1.63 5.00 -6.59
CA TYR A 40 -2.49 5.14 -5.41
C TYR A 40 -3.79 5.84 -5.78
N CYS A 41 -4.90 5.38 -5.21
CA CYS A 41 -6.21 6.00 -5.41
C CYS A 41 -6.80 6.43 -4.07
N PHE A 42 -7.02 7.74 -3.93
CA PHE A 42 -7.97 8.28 -2.97
C PHE A 42 -9.37 7.90 -3.46
N ASP A 43 -9.86 6.74 -3.01
CA ASP A 43 -11.18 6.26 -3.41
C ASP A 43 -12.27 7.14 -2.79
N PRO A 44 -13.17 7.76 -3.59
CA PRO A 44 -14.25 8.60 -3.06
C PRO A 44 -15.13 7.88 -2.03
N ARG A 45 -15.24 6.54 -2.10
CA ARG A 45 -15.99 5.73 -1.12
C ARG A 45 -15.42 5.82 0.28
N HIS A 46 -14.12 6.06 0.44
CA HIS A 46 -13.47 6.18 1.75
C HIS A 46 -13.81 7.49 2.47
N PHE A 47 -14.35 8.48 1.74
CA PHE A 47 -14.74 9.80 2.26
C PHE A 47 -16.26 10.01 2.27
N ALA A 48 -17.02 9.01 1.82
CA ALA A 48 -18.47 9.00 1.86
C ALA A 48 -19.01 8.80 3.29
N GLU A 49 -20.31 9.02 3.47
CA GLU A 49 -21.01 8.71 4.71
C GLU A 49 -21.26 7.21 4.87
N THR A 50 -21.12 6.74 6.10
CA THR A 50 -21.54 5.40 6.53
C THR A 50 -23.06 5.34 6.66
N LYS A 51 -23.62 4.13 6.80
CA LYS A 51 -25.06 3.92 7.04
C LYS A 51 -25.64 4.64 8.28
N TYR A 52 -24.79 5.16 9.15
CA TYR A 52 -25.20 5.89 10.36
C TYR A 52 -24.93 7.41 10.25
N GLY A 53 -24.57 7.93 9.08
CA GLY A 53 -24.35 9.36 8.84
C GLY A 53 -22.98 9.88 9.26
N PHE A 54 -22.07 9.02 9.74
CA PHE A 54 -20.68 9.42 9.99
C PHE A 54 -19.86 9.35 8.71
N LYS A 55 -18.95 10.31 8.50
CA LYS A 55 -17.93 10.18 7.45
C LYS A 55 -17.07 8.95 7.69
N LYS A 56 -16.89 8.12 6.66
CA LYS A 56 -16.07 6.89 6.74
C LYS A 56 -14.63 7.25 7.12
N THR A 57 -14.08 8.33 6.56
CA THR A 57 -12.80 8.93 6.93
C THR A 57 -12.95 10.42 7.17
N GLU A 58 -12.51 10.88 8.34
CA GLU A 58 -12.53 12.30 8.71
C GLU A 58 -11.13 12.94 8.62
N LYS A 59 -11.10 14.27 8.70
CA LYS A 59 -9.97 15.17 8.48
C LYS A 59 -8.66 14.77 9.14
N PHE A 60 -8.66 14.24 10.36
CA PHE A 60 -7.41 13.83 11.02
C PHE A 60 -6.73 12.66 10.32
N ARG A 61 -7.49 11.60 10.01
CA ARG A 61 -6.95 10.43 9.30
C ARG A 61 -6.71 10.74 7.83
N ALA A 62 -7.55 11.58 7.22
CA ALA A 62 -7.33 12.04 5.86
C ALA A 62 -6.04 12.86 5.72
N LYS A 63 -5.76 13.77 6.67
CA LYS A 63 -4.51 14.55 6.69
C LYS A 63 -3.29 13.64 6.81
N PHE A 64 -3.33 12.69 7.75
CA PHE A 64 -2.28 11.69 7.92
C PHE A 64 -2.07 10.86 6.65
N LEU A 65 -3.15 10.49 5.96
CA LEU A 65 -3.08 9.75 4.70
C LEU A 65 -2.47 10.57 3.57
N ILE A 66 -2.87 11.83 3.41
CA ILE A 66 -2.28 12.76 2.43
C ILE A 66 -0.77 12.87 2.65
N GLU A 67 -0.34 13.13 3.87
CA GLU A 67 1.09 13.22 4.24
C GLU A 67 1.82 11.91 3.96
N THR A 68 1.18 10.76 4.23
CA THR A 68 1.76 9.45 3.96
C THR A 68 1.97 9.22 2.46
N VAL A 69 1.01 9.61 1.62
CA VAL A 69 1.12 9.49 0.16
C VAL A 69 2.12 10.49 -0.41
N GLU A 70 2.22 11.70 0.15
CA GLU A 70 3.27 12.67 -0.19
C GLU A 70 4.67 12.12 0.11
N ASN A 71 4.85 11.53 1.30
CA ASN A 71 6.10 10.89 1.67
C ASN A 71 6.42 9.69 0.77
N LEU A 72 5.43 8.84 0.48
CA LEU A 72 5.58 7.72 -0.45
C LEU A 72 6.02 8.19 -1.85
N ARG A 73 5.40 9.26 -2.38
CA ARG A 73 5.76 9.84 -3.68
C ARG A 73 7.22 10.29 -3.68
N LYS A 74 7.65 11.02 -2.65
CA LYS A 74 9.04 11.49 -2.49
C LYS A 74 10.01 10.30 -2.42
N ASN A 75 9.69 9.29 -1.63
CA ASN A 75 10.52 8.09 -1.49
C ASN A 75 10.62 7.33 -2.83
N LEU A 76 9.51 7.07 -3.52
CA LEU A 76 9.53 6.38 -4.83
C LEU A 76 10.33 7.18 -5.87
N GLN A 77 10.22 8.52 -5.85
CA GLN A 77 10.97 9.38 -6.76
C GLN A 77 12.49 9.23 -6.59
N SER A 78 13.01 9.05 -5.37
CA SER A 78 14.45 8.81 -5.17
C SER A 78 14.94 7.47 -5.72
N TYR A 79 14.03 6.56 -6.06
CA TYR A 79 14.32 5.28 -6.73
C TYR A 79 13.96 5.30 -8.22
N ASN A 80 13.64 6.47 -8.78
CA ASN A 80 13.20 6.66 -10.17
C ASN A 80 11.88 5.92 -10.51
N ILE A 81 10.96 5.83 -9.54
CA ILE A 81 9.65 5.20 -9.70
C ILE A 81 8.57 6.28 -9.62
N THR A 82 7.76 6.41 -10.68
CA THR A 82 6.66 7.38 -10.71
C THR A 82 5.45 6.86 -9.93
N LEU A 83 4.95 7.66 -8.98
CA LEU A 83 3.67 7.41 -8.30
C LEU A 83 2.54 8.22 -8.93
N LEU A 84 1.64 7.53 -9.62
CA LEU A 84 0.40 8.09 -10.12
C LEU A 84 -0.64 8.15 -8.99
N VAL A 85 -1.22 9.34 -8.75
CA VAL A 85 -2.23 9.53 -7.71
C VAL A 85 -3.56 9.96 -8.34
N PHE A 86 -4.66 9.38 -7.89
CA PHE A 86 -5.99 9.69 -8.40
C PHE A 86 -6.98 9.89 -7.26
N HIS A 87 -7.91 10.84 -7.41
CA HIS A 87 -9.14 10.89 -6.62
C HIS A 87 -10.28 10.29 -7.44
N GLU A 88 -10.30 8.97 -7.54
CA GLU A 88 -11.26 8.20 -8.35
C GLU A 88 -11.31 6.74 -7.86
N LYS A 89 -12.39 6.03 -8.19
CA LYS A 89 -12.49 4.60 -7.94
C LYS A 89 -11.43 3.82 -8.74
N PRO A 90 -10.66 2.92 -8.10
CA PRO A 90 -9.65 2.10 -8.78
C PRO A 90 -10.16 1.38 -10.02
N GLU A 91 -11.35 0.76 -9.95
CA GLU A 91 -11.95 0.03 -11.08
C GLU A 91 -12.30 0.90 -12.30
N VAL A 92 -12.38 2.22 -12.13
CA VAL A 92 -12.65 3.17 -13.23
C VAL A 92 -11.35 3.66 -13.86
N ILE A 93 -10.36 4.00 -13.04
CA ILE A 93 -9.11 4.60 -13.52
C ILE A 93 -8.12 3.55 -14.01
N PHE A 94 -8.19 2.31 -13.50
CA PHE A 94 -7.22 1.26 -13.84
C PHE A 94 -7.28 0.84 -15.32
N SER A 95 -8.46 0.80 -15.95
CA SER A 95 -8.55 0.55 -17.40
C SER A 95 -7.84 1.62 -18.23
N LYS A 96 -7.84 2.88 -17.77
CA LYS A 96 -7.17 3.99 -18.46
C LYS A 96 -5.65 3.89 -18.31
N ILE A 97 -5.14 3.63 -17.10
CA ILE A 97 -3.69 3.53 -16.86
C ILE A 97 -3.10 2.29 -17.53
N VAL A 98 -3.80 1.15 -17.47
CA VAL A 98 -3.35 -0.10 -18.08
C VAL A 98 -3.16 0.07 -19.58
N LYS A 99 -4.14 0.69 -20.26
CA LYS A 99 -4.04 1.00 -21.68
C LYS A 99 -2.93 2.02 -21.99
N LYS A 100 -2.85 3.11 -21.21
CA LYS A 100 -1.90 4.21 -21.45
C LYS A 100 -0.45 3.76 -21.33
N TYR A 101 -0.14 2.99 -20.28
CA TYR A 101 1.22 2.55 -19.97
C TYR A 101 1.52 1.12 -20.44
N LYS A 102 0.57 0.48 -21.15
CA LYS A 102 0.69 -0.91 -21.65
C LYS A 102 1.04 -1.89 -20.53
N ILE A 103 0.35 -1.78 -19.41
CA ILE A 103 0.57 -2.64 -18.24
C ILE A 103 0.03 -4.04 -18.55
N ASP A 104 0.80 -5.08 -18.26
CA ASP A 104 0.36 -6.47 -18.37
C ASP A 104 0.07 -7.12 -17.00
N THR A 105 0.70 -6.63 -15.93
CA THR A 105 0.64 -7.23 -14.60
C THR A 105 0.47 -6.16 -13.52
N ILE A 106 -0.45 -6.40 -12.60
CA ILE A 106 -0.71 -5.58 -11.43
C ILE A 106 -0.29 -6.36 -10.18
N TYR A 107 0.63 -5.80 -9.41
CA TYR A 107 1.07 -6.31 -8.11
C TYR A 107 0.39 -5.50 -7.02
N CYS A 108 -0.16 -6.15 -6.00
CA CYS A 108 -0.74 -5.46 -4.86
C CYS A 108 -0.75 -6.30 -3.59
N GLN A 109 -0.90 -5.61 -2.46
CA GLN A 109 -1.16 -6.27 -1.20
C GLN A 109 -2.55 -6.94 -1.20
N ARG A 110 -2.61 -8.20 -0.76
CA ARG A 110 -3.85 -8.98 -0.64
C ARG A 110 -4.68 -8.52 0.54
N GLU A 111 -5.91 -8.12 0.29
CA GLU A 111 -6.91 -7.78 1.32
C GLU A 111 -7.98 -8.88 1.45
N TRP A 112 -8.59 -9.00 2.62
CA TRP A 112 -9.58 -10.04 2.93
C TRP A 112 -10.93 -9.51 3.44
N THR A 113 -11.06 -8.20 3.64
CA THR A 113 -12.30 -7.56 4.09
C THR A 113 -13.24 -7.25 2.92
N SER A 114 -14.56 -7.25 3.20
CA SER A 114 -15.59 -7.26 2.15
C SER A 114 -15.54 -6.09 1.16
N GLU A 115 -15.25 -4.87 1.63
CA GLU A 115 -15.19 -3.68 0.77
C GLU A 115 -14.00 -3.79 -0.19
N GLU A 116 -12.82 -4.14 0.33
CA GLU A 116 -11.58 -4.28 -0.44
C GLU A 116 -11.62 -5.45 -1.43
N VAL A 117 -12.17 -6.60 -1.01
CA VAL A 117 -12.36 -7.76 -1.89
C VAL A 117 -13.32 -7.41 -3.04
N SER A 118 -14.40 -6.67 -2.77
CA SER A 118 -15.33 -6.23 -3.81
C SER A 118 -14.65 -5.31 -4.83
N VAL A 119 -13.76 -4.42 -4.38
CA VAL A 119 -12.97 -3.55 -5.27
C VAL A 119 -12.00 -4.39 -6.12
N SER A 120 -11.20 -5.26 -5.50
CA SER A 120 -10.27 -6.15 -6.22
C SER A 120 -10.98 -6.97 -7.30
N GLN A 121 -12.14 -7.56 -6.98
CA GLN A 121 -12.95 -8.32 -7.93
C GLN A 121 -13.46 -7.46 -9.10
N LYS A 122 -13.90 -6.23 -8.84
CA LYS A 122 -14.34 -5.30 -9.91
C LYS A 122 -13.20 -4.92 -10.84
N ILE A 123 -12.01 -4.66 -10.30
CA ILE A 123 -10.82 -4.36 -11.11
C ILE A 123 -10.45 -5.56 -11.97
N LYS A 124 -10.37 -6.77 -11.38
CA LYS A 124 -10.08 -8.02 -12.10
C LYS A 124 -11.10 -8.29 -13.21
N ALA A 125 -12.39 -8.05 -12.95
CA ALA A 125 -13.44 -8.18 -13.95
C ALA A 125 -13.34 -7.14 -15.08
N ALA A 126 -12.90 -5.91 -14.78
CA ALA A 126 -12.68 -4.85 -15.77
C ALA A 126 -11.40 -5.03 -16.59
N LEU A 127 -10.48 -5.91 -16.15
CA LEU A 127 -9.16 -6.14 -16.72
C LEU A 127 -8.86 -7.64 -16.86
N PRO A 128 -9.65 -8.39 -17.66
CA PRO A 128 -9.50 -9.84 -17.78
C PRO A 128 -8.16 -10.28 -18.39
N ASP A 129 -7.54 -9.40 -19.20
CA ASP A 129 -6.27 -9.67 -19.87
C ASP A 129 -5.04 -9.30 -19.01
N CYS A 130 -5.25 -8.72 -17.82
CA CYS A 130 -4.18 -8.30 -16.92
C CYS A 130 -3.96 -9.35 -15.83
N ASN A 131 -2.70 -9.70 -15.57
CA ASN A 131 -2.34 -10.60 -14.48
C ASN A 131 -2.39 -9.86 -13.14
N PHE A 132 -2.82 -10.54 -12.07
CA PHE A 132 -2.82 -10.00 -10.72
C PHE A 132 -1.97 -10.87 -9.81
N ILE A 133 -0.96 -10.26 -9.19
CA ILE A 133 -0.07 -10.91 -8.23
C ILE A 133 -0.30 -10.26 -6.86
N GLU A 134 -0.75 -11.06 -5.89
CA GLU A 134 -1.17 -10.56 -4.58
C GLU A 134 -0.25 -11.09 -3.47
N THR A 135 0.35 -10.19 -2.66
CA THR A 135 1.26 -10.53 -1.55
C THR A 135 0.65 -10.26 -0.18
N TYR A 136 1.12 -10.94 0.86
CA TYR A 136 0.77 -10.64 2.26
C TYR A 136 1.93 -9.95 2.97
N ASP A 137 1.72 -8.70 3.36
CA ASP A 137 2.72 -7.82 3.97
C ASP A 137 2.25 -7.17 5.29
N GLN A 138 1.05 -7.55 5.77
CA GLN A 138 0.38 -6.95 6.94
C GLN A 138 0.63 -7.69 8.25
N PHE A 139 1.16 -8.91 8.19
CA PHE A 139 1.24 -9.82 9.33
C PHE A 139 2.67 -9.98 9.82
N LEU A 140 2.87 -10.00 11.14
CA LEU A 140 4.16 -10.35 11.76
C LEU A 140 4.55 -11.79 11.44
N PHE A 141 3.60 -12.72 11.56
CA PHE A 141 3.76 -14.11 11.12
C PHE A 141 3.05 -14.26 9.79
N HIS A 142 3.82 -14.54 8.74
CA HIS A 142 3.24 -14.71 7.41
C HIS A 142 2.27 -15.91 7.40
N PRO A 143 1.11 -15.85 6.71
CA PRO A 143 0.11 -16.93 6.74
C PRO A 143 0.62 -18.33 6.31
N ALA A 144 1.75 -18.39 5.60
CA ALA A 144 2.40 -19.65 5.23
C ALA A 144 3.29 -20.26 6.35
N GLU A 145 3.61 -19.50 7.40
CA GLU A 145 4.51 -19.91 8.49
C GLU A 145 3.74 -20.38 9.73
N ILE A 146 2.43 -20.11 9.82
CA ILE A 146 1.62 -20.47 10.99
C ILE A 146 1.19 -21.94 10.91
N PRO A 147 0.97 -22.62 12.05
CA PRO A 147 0.69 -24.06 12.08
C PRO A 147 -0.77 -24.42 11.78
N PHE A 148 -1.46 -23.61 10.97
CA PHE A 148 -2.86 -23.76 10.62
C PHE A 148 -2.97 -23.79 9.10
N SER A 149 -3.54 -24.87 8.56
CA SER A 149 -3.69 -25.06 7.12
C SER A 149 -4.93 -24.35 6.57
N HIS A 150 -5.94 -24.17 7.42
CA HIS A 150 -7.20 -23.49 7.09
C HIS A 150 -7.60 -22.49 8.17
N PHE A 151 -8.30 -21.42 7.79
CA PHE A 151 -8.73 -20.39 8.73
C PHE A 151 -9.64 -20.93 9.84
N SER A 152 -10.40 -22.00 9.57
CA SER A 152 -11.26 -22.68 10.53
C SER A 152 -10.50 -23.41 11.65
N GLU A 153 -9.18 -23.61 11.47
CA GLU A 153 -8.31 -24.23 12.47
C GLU A 153 -7.69 -23.20 13.42
N ILE A 154 -7.84 -21.90 13.12
CA ILE A 154 -7.33 -20.82 13.95
C ILE A 154 -8.13 -20.81 15.26
N PRO A 155 -7.46 -20.91 16.44
CA PRO A 155 -8.16 -20.91 17.71
C PRO A 155 -8.93 -19.60 17.93
N GLU A 156 -10.18 -19.72 18.39
CA GLU A 156 -10.99 -18.55 18.79
C GLU A 156 -10.44 -17.85 20.03
N VAL A 157 -9.63 -18.55 20.84
CA VAL A 157 -8.98 -18.00 22.02
C VAL A 157 -7.58 -17.51 21.67
N PHE A 158 -7.35 -16.19 21.79
CA PHE A 158 -6.08 -15.54 21.48
C PHE A 158 -4.86 -16.20 22.15
N THR A 159 -4.97 -16.59 23.42
CA THR A 159 -3.85 -17.21 24.14
C THR A 159 -3.43 -18.55 23.54
N ASP A 160 -4.38 -19.35 23.04
CA ASP A 160 -4.09 -20.62 22.37
C ASP A 160 -3.45 -20.37 20.99
N PHE A 161 -4.02 -19.44 20.21
CA PHE A 161 -3.40 -18.98 18.95
C PHE A 161 -1.94 -18.58 19.17
N ARG A 162 -1.68 -17.66 20.11
CA ARG A 162 -0.33 -17.17 20.42
C ARG A 162 0.63 -18.30 20.79
N LYS A 163 0.25 -19.17 21.73
CA LYS A 163 1.09 -20.29 22.17
C LYS A 163 1.47 -21.23 21.03
N ARG A 164 0.54 -21.53 20.13
CA ARG A 164 0.79 -22.42 18.98
C ARG A 164 1.69 -21.76 17.94
N VAL A 165 1.48 -20.48 17.66
CA VAL A 165 2.28 -19.71 16.71
C VAL A 165 3.70 -19.50 17.24
N GLU A 166 3.87 -19.01 18.48
CA GLU A 166 5.20 -18.81 19.10
C GLU A 166 6.02 -20.10 19.18
N ALA A 167 5.37 -21.26 19.31
CA ALA A 167 6.05 -22.55 19.41
C ALA A 167 6.50 -23.14 18.06
N LYS A 168 5.95 -22.66 16.93
CA LYS A 168 6.10 -23.36 15.62
C LYS A 168 6.41 -22.44 14.44
N ALA A 169 6.05 -21.17 14.50
CA ALA A 169 6.22 -20.21 13.42
C ALA A 169 7.44 -19.32 13.67
N GLU A 170 8.17 -18.99 12.61
CA GLU A 170 9.24 -18.01 12.67
C GLU A 170 8.80 -16.69 12.05
N VAL A 171 9.28 -15.58 12.62
CA VAL A 171 9.12 -14.26 12.02
C VAL A 171 10.13 -14.14 10.89
N ARG A 172 9.64 -13.87 9.67
CA ARG A 172 10.51 -13.67 8.50
C ARG A 172 11.41 -12.46 8.71
N LYS A 173 12.63 -12.52 8.18
CA LYS A 173 13.48 -11.34 8.08
C LYS A 173 12.83 -10.32 7.16
N CYS A 174 12.92 -9.04 7.51
CA CYS A 174 12.46 -7.97 6.64
C CYS A 174 13.20 -8.04 5.30
N ALA A 175 12.48 -7.83 4.21
CA ALA A 175 13.07 -7.76 2.89
C ALA A 175 13.97 -6.52 2.74
N GLU A 176 14.94 -6.60 1.82
CA GLU A 176 15.85 -5.50 1.51
C GLU A 176 15.12 -4.33 0.85
N TYR A 177 15.74 -3.15 0.87
CA TYR A 177 15.23 -2.01 0.10
C TYR A 177 15.31 -2.27 -1.41
N PRO A 178 14.41 -1.66 -2.20
CA PRO A 178 14.51 -1.70 -3.65
C PRO A 178 15.84 -1.11 -4.11
N LYS A 179 16.32 -1.56 -5.27
CA LYS A 179 17.45 -0.91 -5.96
C LYS A 179 16.93 0.31 -6.73
N VAL A 180 17.76 1.35 -6.85
CA VAL A 180 17.46 2.52 -7.67
C VAL A 180 17.33 2.09 -9.13
N GLN A 181 16.23 2.48 -9.77
CA GLN A 181 15.95 2.16 -11.17
C GLN A 181 16.64 3.16 -12.11
N PRO A 182 16.86 2.84 -13.39
CA PRO A 182 17.32 3.83 -14.36
C PRO A 182 16.28 4.95 -14.53
N GLU A 183 16.71 6.18 -14.87
CA GLU A 183 15.81 7.32 -15.11
C GLU A 183 14.75 7.02 -16.19
N SER A 184 15.05 6.14 -17.13
CA SER A 184 14.11 5.64 -18.14
C SER A 184 12.89 4.91 -17.57
N ASN A 185 12.90 4.55 -16.28
CA ASN A 185 11.73 4.00 -15.59
C ASN A 185 10.66 5.07 -15.30
N LEU A 186 11.06 6.34 -15.18
CA LEU A 186 10.14 7.45 -14.96
C LEU A 186 9.20 7.61 -16.15
N VAL A 187 7.95 7.96 -15.84
CA VAL A 187 6.92 8.24 -16.84
C VAL A 187 6.33 9.62 -16.63
N GLU A 188 6.02 10.31 -17.71
CA GLU A 188 5.34 11.61 -17.64
C GLU A 188 3.90 11.45 -17.12
N HIS A 189 3.52 12.34 -16.21
CA HIS A 189 2.21 12.40 -15.61
C HIS A 189 1.87 13.82 -15.16
N SER A 190 0.58 14.08 -14.96
CA SER A 190 0.03 15.34 -14.48
C SER A 190 -0.86 15.12 -13.26
N THR A 191 -0.57 14.08 -12.48
CA THR A 191 -1.41 13.66 -11.36
C THR A 191 -1.02 14.35 -10.06
N GLU A 192 -2.01 14.86 -9.35
CA GLU A 192 -1.84 15.62 -8.11
C GLU A 192 -2.35 14.84 -6.91
N ILE A 193 -1.80 15.10 -5.72
CA ILE A 193 -2.32 14.57 -4.47
C ILE A 193 -3.41 15.54 -3.99
N PRO A 194 -4.64 15.07 -3.70
CA PRO A 194 -5.70 15.93 -3.24
C PRO A 194 -5.41 16.51 -1.86
N GLY A 195 -5.84 17.75 -1.63
CA GLY A 195 -5.95 18.34 -0.30
C GLY A 195 -7.20 17.87 0.44
N LEU A 196 -7.36 18.29 1.71
CA LEU A 196 -8.56 17.96 2.50
C LEU A 196 -9.85 18.46 1.84
N THR A 197 -9.81 19.67 1.27
CA THR A 197 -10.96 20.29 0.58
C THR A 197 -11.39 19.50 -0.64
N ASP A 198 -10.45 18.95 -1.40
CA ASP A 198 -10.74 18.12 -2.58
C ASP A 198 -11.44 16.81 -2.18
N LEU A 199 -11.22 16.35 -0.95
CA LEU A 199 -11.86 15.18 -0.34
C LEU A 199 -13.17 15.53 0.39
N GLY A 200 -13.65 16.77 0.31
CA GLY A 200 -14.87 17.23 0.97
C GLY A 200 -14.73 17.39 2.49
N LEU A 201 -13.51 17.64 2.97
CA LEU A 201 -13.17 17.79 4.39
C LEU A 201 -12.71 19.22 4.67
N ALA A 202 -13.06 19.73 5.84
CA ALA A 202 -12.60 21.03 6.28
C ALA A 202 -11.18 20.93 6.86
N ASP A 203 -10.39 21.98 6.63
CA ASP A 203 -9.13 22.16 7.35
C ASP A 203 -9.36 22.30 8.86
N PHE A 204 -8.27 22.12 9.61
CA PHE A 204 -8.30 22.21 11.06
C PHE A 204 -6.96 22.67 11.60
N GLU A 205 -7.02 23.30 12.77
CA GLU A 205 -5.85 23.60 13.56
C GLU A 205 -5.50 22.42 14.46
N ILE A 206 -4.22 22.09 14.55
CA ILE A 206 -3.74 21.05 15.46
C ILE A 206 -3.78 21.60 16.88
N ASP A 207 -4.54 20.94 17.75
CA ASP A 207 -4.54 21.26 19.18
C ASP A 207 -3.19 20.90 19.80
N ALA A 208 -2.55 21.86 20.47
CA ALA A 208 -1.26 21.68 21.13
C ALA A 208 -1.28 20.59 22.23
N ARG A 209 -2.47 20.21 22.71
CA ARG A 209 -2.67 19.15 23.71
C ARG A 209 -2.83 17.76 23.09
N SER A 210 -2.77 17.65 21.76
CA SER A 210 -2.91 16.37 21.07
C SER A 210 -1.87 15.38 21.56
N ALA A 211 -2.33 14.20 22.01
CA ALA A 211 -1.45 13.06 22.28
C ALA A 211 -0.92 12.42 20.98
N PHE A 212 -1.46 12.82 19.82
CA PHE A 212 -1.14 12.28 18.51
C PHE A 212 -0.73 13.40 17.54
N PRO A 213 0.38 14.13 17.79
CA PRO A 213 0.89 15.16 16.90
C PRO A 213 1.67 14.53 15.72
N PHE A 214 1.17 13.41 15.19
CA PHE A 214 1.93 12.59 14.25
C PHE A 214 1.73 13.07 12.81
N GLN A 215 2.85 13.22 12.12
CA GLN A 215 2.90 13.38 10.68
C GLN A 215 2.84 12.01 10.00
N GLY A 216 2.09 11.91 8.90
CA GLY A 216 2.05 10.72 8.06
C GLY A 216 3.35 10.46 7.28
N GLY A 217 3.63 9.19 7.00
CA GLY A 217 4.76 8.78 6.17
C GLY A 217 5.71 7.77 6.83
N GLU A 218 6.46 7.07 5.97
CA GLU A 218 7.47 6.08 6.37
C GLU A 218 8.64 6.74 7.12
N GLU A 219 9.08 7.93 6.67
CA GLU A 219 10.16 8.67 7.33
C GLU A 219 9.78 9.04 8.78
N ALA A 220 8.59 9.61 9.00
CA ALA A 220 8.10 9.98 10.32
C ALA A 220 7.92 8.75 11.24
N ALA A 221 7.51 7.61 10.68
CA ALA A 221 7.41 6.36 11.41
C ALA A 221 8.79 5.85 11.88
N GLU A 222 9.81 5.91 11.03
CA GLU A 222 11.19 5.57 11.42
C GLU A 222 11.70 6.49 12.52
N GLU A 223 11.52 7.80 12.40
CA GLU A 223 11.91 8.76 13.45
C GLU A 223 11.23 8.44 14.78
N ARG A 224 9.96 8.03 14.74
CA ARG A 224 9.21 7.63 15.93
C ARG A 224 9.78 6.36 16.58
N LEU A 225 10.08 5.33 15.79
CA LEU A 225 10.73 4.12 16.28
C LEU A 225 12.10 4.44 16.88
N GLN A 226 12.89 5.27 16.20
CA GLN A 226 14.20 5.68 16.67
C GLN A 226 14.13 6.44 17.99
N HIS A 227 13.17 7.35 18.10
CA HIS A 227 12.92 8.08 19.32
C HIS A 227 12.52 7.17 20.48
N TYR A 228 11.53 6.29 20.26
CA TYR A 228 10.96 5.48 21.33
C TYR A 228 11.93 4.39 21.83
N PHE A 229 12.56 3.64 20.94
CA PHE A 229 13.46 2.56 21.35
C PHE A 229 14.83 3.07 21.77
N TRP A 230 15.46 3.95 20.98
CA TRP A 230 16.87 4.29 21.20
C TRP A 230 17.06 5.58 21.97
N LYS A 231 16.29 6.64 21.69
CA LYS A 231 16.43 7.91 22.41
C LYS A 231 15.84 7.86 23.81
N THR A 232 14.67 7.25 23.99
CA THR A 232 14.02 7.12 25.30
C THR A 232 14.35 5.85 26.06
N GLN A 233 15.01 4.87 25.42
CA GLN A 233 15.41 3.59 26.03
C GLN A 233 14.24 2.83 26.70
N ASN A 234 13.04 2.90 26.13
CA ASN A 234 11.84 2.23 26.66
C ASN A 234 11.76 0.75 26.26
N LEU A 235 12.90 0.05 26.24
CA LEU A 235 13.03 -1.39 25.93
C LEU A 235 13.13 -2.23 27.20
#